data_AF-A0A2G6NIM1-F1
#
_entry.id   AF-A0A2G6NIM1-F1
#
_cell.length_a   1.000
_cell.length_b   1.000
_cell.length_c   1.000
_cell.angle_alpha   90.00
_cell.angle_beta   90.00
_cell.angle_gamma   90.00
#
_symmetry.space_group_name_H-M   'P 1'
#
loop_
_entity.id
_entity.type
_entity.pdbx_description
1 polymer ?
#
loop_
_entity_poly.entity_id
_entity_poly.type
_entity_poly.pdbx_seq_one_letter_code
_entity_poly.pdbx_strand_id
1 'polypeptide(L)'
;MGKKKSKAISLQDYDLLSIDTYNALSPHLSPSEDKRVKLILGTASSAIKNYSDDVTIANRKAWLEAEADVNSYVGDLVKKYLLPPEEEPSDVFSNKLEVWEYLVNEAGYKISRTQFYQHCKDGLLRPEKISGSYLLKNVEKYATLHLRRSDSGEIESERERRIREERLEISLEKEKVLLQKEKTDLAKKQGKYIARADFEAAIVSRAVAFMAHLNHTVISVAADCIELVDGDQQKAPQLVDFLNRKIEQRMADFAKNTEIEVIFETND
;
A
#
# COMPACT_ATOMS: atom_id res chain seq x y z
N MET A 1 -8.26 -56.93 16.00
CA MET A 1 -9.36 -56.10 16.54
C MET A 1 -9.59 -54.94 15.60
N GLY A 2 -10.66 -54.98 14.81
CA GLY A 2 -10.96 -53.92 13.84
C GLY A 2 -11.46 -52.67 14.56
N LYS A 3 -10.68 -51.58 14.50
CA LYS A 3 -11.18 -50.25 14.87
C LYS A 3 -12.26 -49.88 13.83
N LYS A 4 -13.52 -49.92 14.24
CA LYS A 4 -14.62 -49.29 13.47
C LYS A 4 -14.23 -47.83 13.30
N LYS A 5 -14.01 -47.38 12.06
CA LYS A 5 -13.89 -45.95 11.75
C LYS A 5 -15.22 -45.32 12.17
N SER A 6 -15.21 -44.57 13.27
CA SER A 6 -16.35 -43.74 13.66
C SER A 6 -16.57 -42.74 12.53
N LYS A 7 -17.78 -42.67 11.99
CA LYS A 7 -18.11 -41.70 10.92
C LYS A 7 -17.86 -40.31 11.51
N ALA A 8 -16.97 -39.52 10.90
CA ALA A 8 -16.67 -38.17 11.37
C ALA A 8 -17.97 -37.36 11.30
N ILE A 9 -18.46 -36.91 12.46
CA ILE A 9 -19.63 -36.05 12.57
C ILE A 9 -19.18 -34.63 12.20
N SER A 10 -19.87 -34.00 11.27
CA SER A 10 -19.57 -32.67 10.75
C SER A 10 -20.70 -31.69 11.05
N LEU A 11 -20.45 -30.38 10.93
CA LEU A 11 -21.48 -29.36 11.13
C LEU A 11 -22.67 -29.52 10.16
N GLN A 12 -22.44 -30.06 8.97
CA GLN A 12 -23.47 -30.31 7.96
C GLN A 12 -24.43 -31.44 8.35
N ASP A 13 -24.07 -32.26 9.34
CA ASP A 13 -24.93 -33.32 9.87
C ASP A 13 -25.96 -32.80 10.90
N TYR A 14 -25.89 -31.51 11.28
CA TYR A 14 -26.83 -30.86 12.19
C TYR A 14 -27.78 -29.92 11.44
N ASP A 15 -29.08 -30.14 11.60
CA ASP A 15 -30.09 -29.13 11.30
C ASP A 15 -30.12 -28.11 12.44
N LEU A 16 -29.49 -26.96 12.23
CA LEU A 16 -29.32 -25.92 13.25
C LEU A 16 -30.62 -25.27 13.71
N LEU A 17 -31.71 -25.42 12.94
CA LEU A 17 -33.04 -24.94 13.30
C LEU A 17 -33.87 -25.98 14.06
N SER A 18 -33.40 -27.24 14.13
CA SER A 18 -34.15 -28.33 14.74
C SER A 18 -34.11 -28.29 16.26
N ILE A 19 -35.20 -28.79 16.87
CA ILE A 19 -35.29 -29.00 18.31
C ILE A 19 -34.25 -30.03 18.80
N ASP A 20 -33.84 -30.95 17.93
CA ASP A 20 -32.86 -31.99 18.25
C ASP A 20 -31.46 -31.39 18.44
N THR A 21 -31.06 -30.47 17.56
CA THR A 21 -29.79 -29.73 17.73
C THR A 21 -29.82 -28.87 19.00
N TYR A 22 -30.95 -28.21 19.29
CA TYR A 22 -31.11 -27.47 20.53
C TYR A 22 -31.01 -28.36 21.77
N ASN A 23 -31.66 -29.52 21.78
CA ASN A 23 -31.62 -30.47 22.88
C ASN A 23 -30.22 -31.06 23.08
N ALA A 24 -29.46 -31.26 22.00
CA ALA A 24 -28.06 -31.67 22.08
C ALA A 24 -27.18 -30.57 22.70
N LEU A 25 -27.40 -29.31 22.34
CA LEU A 25 -26.64 -28.16 22.86
C LEU A 25 -26.99 -27.81 24.31
N SER A 26 -28.27 -27.83 24.67
CA SER A 26 -28.81 -27.28 25.91
C SER A 26 -28.06 -27.69 27.20
N PRO A 27 -27.61 -28.95 27.38
CA PRO A 27 -26.84 -29.36 28.56
C PRO A 27 -25.49 -28.65 28.72
N HIS A 28 -24.93 -28.11 27.64
CA HIS A 28 -23.60 -27.49 27.58
C HIS A 28 -23.63 -25.96 27.62
N LEU A 29 -24.81 -25.34 27.50
CA LEU A 29 -24.95 -23.89 27.42
C LEU A 29 -24.99 -23.24 28.81
N SER A 30 -24.34 -22.09 28.96
CA SER A 30 -24.57 -21.20 30.09
C SER A 30 -25.99 -20.61 30.07
N PRO A 31 -26.52 -20.13 31.21
CA PRO A 31 -27.86 -19.51 31.26
C PRO A 31 -28.05 -18.31 30.31
N SER A 32 -26.96 -17.58 30.01
CA SER A 32 -26.97 -16.49 29.03
C SER A 32 -26.98 -16.99 27.59
N GLU A 33 -26.22 -18.05 27.29
CA GLU A 33 -26.19 -18.66 25.95
C GLU A 33 -27.52 -19.33 25.63
N ASP A 34 -28.10 -20.09 26.58
CA ASP A 34 -29.40 -20.76 26.42
C ASP A 34 -30.53 -19.77 26.07
N LYS A 35 -30.61 -18.65 26.81
CA LYS A 35 -31.59 -17.59 26.52
C LYS A 35 -31.42 -17.01 25.12
N ARG A 36 -30.16 -16.82 24.68
CA ARG A 36 -29.86 -16.24 23.36
C ARG A 36 -30.14 -17.21 22.22
N VAL A 37 -29.81 -18.50 22.39
CA VAL A 37 -30.16 -19.55 21.42
C VAL A 37 -31.67 -19.66 21.26
N LYS A 38 -32.44 -19.69 22.36
CA LYS A 38 -33.92 -19.69 22.31
C LYS A 38 -34.49 -18.50 21.55
N LEU A 39 -33.94 -17.30 21.79
CA LEU A 39 -34.36 -16.09 21.09
C LEU A 39 -34.13 -16.21 19.58
N ILE A 40 -32.92 -16.60 19.17
CA ILE A 40 -32.51 -16.71 17.76
C ILE A 40 -33.32 -17.78 17.02
N LEU A 41 -33.53 -18.95 17.63
CA LEU A 41 -34.36 -20.01 17.05
C LEU A 41 -35.83 -19.60 16.96
N GLY A 42 -36.34 -18.87 17.96
CA GLY A 42 -37.70 -18.33 17.97
C GLY A 42 -37.93 -17.27 16.89
N THR A 43 -36.95 -16.38 16.67
CA THR A 43 -37.00 -15.37 15.60
C THR A 43 -36.95 -16.02 14.23
N ALA A 44 -36.09 -17.02 14.03
CA ALA A 44 -36.00 -17.76 12.77
C ALA A 44 -37.28 -18.53 12.47
N SER A 45 -37.85 -19.23 13.45
CA SER A 45 -39.12 -19.97 13.29
C SER A 45 -40.27 -19.04 12.90
N SER A 46 -40.31 -17.85 13.48
CA SER A 46 -41.32 -16.83 13.18
C SER A 46 -41.13 -16.22 11.79
N ALA A 47 -39.88 -15.95 11.38
CA ALA A 47 -39.57 -15.44 10.05
C ALA A 47 -39.90 -16.45 8.94
N ILE A 48 -39.60 -17.74 9.16
CA ILE A 48 -39.96 -18.84 8.27
C ILE A 48 -41.48 -18.94 8.12
N LYS A 49 -42.21 -18.89 9.25
CA LYS A 49 -43.68 -18.91 9.22
C LYS A 49 -44.25 -17.72 8.46
N ASN A 50 -43.79 -16.51 8.72
CA ASN A 50 -44.26 -15.30 8.04
C ASN A 50 -44.02 -15.35 6.52
N TYR A 51 -42.88 -15.90 6.08
CA TYR A 51 -42.60 -16.10 4.67
C TYR A 51 -43.47 -17.20 4.04
N SER A 52 -43.77 -18.27 4.79
CA SER A 52 -44.68 -19.33 4.35
C SER A 52 -46.12 -18.85 4.24
N ASP A 53 -46.57 -17.99 5.15
CA ASP A 53 -47.93 -17.45 5.18
C ASP A 53 -48.12 -16.34 4.14
N ASP A 54 -47.08 -15.52 3.88
CA ASP A 54 -47.10 -14.45 2.88
C ASP A 54 -45.73 -14.28 2.18
N VAL A 55 -45.69 -14.68 0.91
CA VAL A 55 -44.46 -14.75 0.10
C VAL A 55 -44.12 -13.37 -0.46
N THR A 56 -43.57 -12.51 0.39
CA THR A 56 -43.09 -11.17 0.02
C THR A 56 -41.58 -11.05 0.07
N ILE A 57 -41.03 -10.07 -0.66
CA ILE A 57 -39.59 -9.75 -0.64
C ILE A 57 -39.12 -9.38 0.77
N ALA A 58 -39.96 -8.67 1.53
CA ALA A 58 -39.67 -8.29 2.91
C ALA A 58 -39.58 -9.53 3.83
N ASN A 59 -40.54 -10.45 3.74
CA ASN A 59 -40.54 -11.68 4.54
C ASN A 59 -39.38 -12.62 4.15
N ARG A 60 -39.05 -12.71 2.85
CA ARG A 60 -37.88 -13.46 2.38
C ARG A 60 -36.57 -12.89 2.96
N LYS A 61 -36.44 -11.56 3.00
CA LYS A 61 -35.25 -10.91 3.56
C LYS A 61 -35.13 -11.18 5.06
N ALA A 62 -36.22 -11.04 5.81
CA ALA A 62 -36.25 -11.34 7.25
C ALA A 62 -35.89 -12.81 7.55
N TRP A 63 -36.34 -13.75 6.71
CA TRP A 63 -35.95 -15.16 6.82
C TRP A 63 -34.45 -15.37 6.60
N LEU A 64 -33.87 -14.82 5.53
CA LEU A 64 -32.44 -14.96 5.23
C LEU A 64 -31.54 -14.36 6.32
N GLU A 65 -31.94 -13.21 6.88
CA GLU A 65 -31.21 -12.58 8.00
C GLU A 65 -31.26 -13.45 9.25
N ALA A 66 -32.43 -14.00 9.60
CA ALA A 66 -32.57 -14.89 10.75
C ALA A 66 -31.83 -16.24 10.56
N GLU A 67 -31.79 -16.77 9.34
CA GLU A 67 -31.02 -17.97 9.01
C GLU A 67 -29.51 -17.74 9.12
N ALA A 68 -29.02 -16.56 8.70
CA ALA A 68 -27.62 -16.18 8.87
C ALA A 68 -27.23 -16.07 10.36
N ASP A 69 -28.10 -15.51 11.20
CA ASP A 69 -27.89 -15.42 12.65
C ASP A 69 -27.82 -16.80 13.31
N VAL A 70 -28.68 -17.75 12.88
CA VAL A 70 -28.64 -19.15 13.33
C VAL A 70 -27.33 -19.83 12.90
N ASN A 71 -26.98 -19.73 11.62
CA ASN A 71 -25.77 -20.37 11.07
C ASN A 71 -24.49 -19.85 11.72
N SER A 72 -24.45 -18.56 12.05
CA SER A 72 -23.32 -17.95 12.76
C SER A 72 -23.31 -18.39 14.22
N TYR A 73 -24.31 -17.97 15.01
CA TYR A 73 -24.25 -18.09 16.45
C TYR A 73 -24.48 -19.52 16.96
N VAL A 74 -25.49 -20.22 16.42
CA VAL A 74 -25.76 -21.61 16.82
C VAL A 74 -24.70 -22.53 16.21
N GLY A 75 -24.29 -22.29 14.96
CA GLY A 75 -23.23 -23.05 14.31
C GLY A 75 -21.91 -23.02 15.08
N ASP A 76 -21.51 -21.87 15.61
CA ASP A 76 -20.29 -21.76 16.41
C ASP A 76 -20.40 -22.47 17.77
N LEU A 77 -21.58 -22.50 18.38
CA LEU A 77 -21.82 -23.28 19.60
C LEU A 77 -21.80 -24.79 19.34
N VAL A 78 -22.35 -25.25 18.20
CA VAL A 78 -22.25 -26.65 17.77
C VAL A 78 -20.80 -27.05 17.56
N LYS A 79 -20.01 -26.22 16.88
CA LYS A 79 -18.56 -26.46 16.73
C LYS A 79 -17.84 -26.54 18.07
N LYS A 80 -18.21 -25.66 19.01
CA LYS A 80 -17.55 -25.56 20.31
C LYS A 80 -17.87 -26.72 21.26
N TYR A 81 -19.11 -27.20 21.28
CA TYR A 81 -19.58 -28.12 22.32
C TYR A 81 -19.97 -29.51 21.81
N LEU A 82 -20.36 -29.66 20.53
CA LEU A 82 -20.90 -30.92 20.01
C LEU A 82 -20.00 -31.59 18.98
N LEU A 83 -19.19 -30.82 18.24
CA LEU A 83 -18.17 -31.41 17.41
C LEU A 83 -16.99 -31.87 18.28
N PRO A 84 -16.44 -33.07 18.04
CA PRO A 84 -15.17 -33.44 18.65
C PRO A 84 -14.15 -32.35 18.31
N PRO A 85 -13.22 -32.02 19.23
CA PRO A 85 -12.13 -31.11 18.89
C PRO A 85 -11.53 -31.62 17.60
N GLU A 86 -11.42 -30.76 16.58
CA GLU A 86 -10.68 -31.10 15.37
C GLU A 86 -9.37 -31.70 15.85
N GLU A 87 -9.11 -32.97 15.49
CA GLU A 87 -7.83 -33.61 15.78
C GLU A 87 -6.80 -32.75 15.07
N GLU A 88 -6.22 -31.78 15.77
CA GLU A 88 -5.05 -31.09 15.27
C GLU A 88 -4.03 -32.21 15.00
N PRO A 89 -3.58 -32.38 13.75
CA PRO A 89 -2.57 -33.37 13.46
C PRO A 89 -1.41 -33.06 14.40
N SER A 90 -0.96 -34.06 15.17
CA SER A 90 0.15 -33.87 16.09
C SER A 90 1.26 -33.14 15.33
N ASP A 91 1.56 -31.91 15.75
CA ASP A 91 2.34 -30.87 15.06
C ASP A 91 3.82 -31.24 14.82
N VAL A 92 4.15 -32.53 14.95
CA VAL A 92 5.48 -33.07 15.12
C VAL A 92 5.61 -34.38 14.35
N PHE A 93 6.50 -34.40 13.37
CA PHE A 93 6.94 -35.60 12.67
C PHE A 93 8.16 -36.19 13.37
N SER A 94 8.16 -37.51 13.61
CA SER A 94 9.21 -38.19 14.37
C SER A 94 10.45 -38.48 13.51
N ASN A 95 10.27 -38.65 12.21
CA ASN A 95 11.36 -39.03 11.32
C ASN A 95 11.29 -38.29 9.96
N LYS A 96 12.41 -38.28 9.24
CA LYS A 96 12.52 -37.67 7.90
C LYS A 96 11.58 -38.31 6.87
N LEU A 97 11.20 -39.57 7.08
CA LEU A 97 10.37 -40.33 6.15
C LEU A 97 8.91 -39.88 6.23
N GLU A 98 8.38 -39.71 7.44
CA GLU A 98 7.05 -39.13 7.72
C GLU A 98 6.92 -37.73 7.14
N VAL A 99 7.97 -36.89 7.27
CA VAL A 99 7.98 -35.55 6.66
C VAL A 99 7.89 -35.65 5.13
N TRP A 100 8.65 -36.56 4.51
CA TRP A 100 8.62 -36.72 3.06
C TRP A 100 7.27 -37.26 2.57
N GLU A 101 6.69 -38.23 3.27
CA GLU A 101 5.37 -38.78 2.97
C GLU A 101 4.27 -37.74 3.12
N TYR A 102 4.30 -36.95 4.19
CA TYR A 102 3.41 -35.80 4.38
C TYR A 102 3.53 -34.83 3.20
N LEU A 103 4.75 -34.43 2.84
CA LEU A 103 4.98 -33.48 1.76
C LEU A 103 4.45 -33.94 0.41
N VAL A 104 4.60 -35.23 0.09
CA VAL A 104 4.19 -35.78 -1.22
C VAL A 104 2.71 -36.18 -1.25
N ASN A 105 2.24 -36.89 -0.21
CA ASN A 105 0.93 -37.54 -0.22
C ASN A 105 -0.18 -36.65 0.37
N GLU A 106 0.12 -35.87 1.40
CA GLU A 106 -0.88 -35.05 2.11
C GLU A 106 -0.86 -33.60 1.63
N ALA A 107 0.33 -32.99 1.56
CA ALA A 107 0.51 -31.60 1.17
C ALA A 107 0.69 -31.40 -0.35
N GLY A 108 0.89 -32.49 -1.11
CA GLY A 108 0.89 -32.46 -2.56
C GLY A 108 2.07 -31.73 -3.21
N TYR A 109 3.27 -31.76 -2.64
CA TYR A 109 4.50 -31.18 -3.21
C TYR A 109 5.31 -32.18 -4.06
N LYS A 110 5.92 -31.69 -5.14
CA LYS A 110 6.74 -32.48 -6.06
C LYS A 110 8.19 -32.53 -5.60
N ILE A 111 8.57 -33.60 -4.89
CA ILE A 111 9.95 -33.85 -4.48
C ILE A 111 10.30 -35.34 -4.44
N SER A 112 11.45 -35.71 -5.03
CA SER A 112 11.97 -37.08 -4.93
C SER A 112 12.57 -37.35 -3.56
N ARG A 113 12.51 -38.61 -3.11
CA ARG A 113 13.10 -39.03 -1.82
C ARG A 113 14.58 -38.66 -1.74
N THR A 114 15.36 -38.90 -2.79
CA THR A 114 16.80 -38.55 -2.83
C THR A 114 17.04 -37.05 -2.67
N GLN A 115 16.25 -36.22 -3.34
CA GLN A 115 16.36 -34.76 -3.28
C GLN A 115 15.97 -34.22 -1.89
N PHE A 116 14.92 -34.75 -1.27
CA PHE A 116 14.52 -34.37 0.08
C PHE A 116 15.62 -34.65 1.12
N TYR A 117 16.25 -35.83 1.02
CA TYR A 117 17.35 -36.18 1.92
C TYR A 117 18.58 -35.30 1.69
N GLN A 118 18.83 -34.86 0.45
CA GLN A 118 19.90 -33.91 0.14
C GLN A 118 19.59 -32.54 0.76
N HIS A 119 18.36 -32.02 0.64
CA HIS A 119 17.97 -30.76 1.27
C HIS A 119 18.10 -30.79 2.81
N CYS A 120 17.82 -31.95 3.42
CA CYS A 120 18.06 -32.15 4.85
C CYS A 120 19.57 -32.13 5.20
N LYS A 121 20.45 -32.64 4.32
CA LYS A 121 21.91 -32.57 4.49
C LYS A 121 22.44 -31.16 4.31
N ASP A 122 21.90 -30.43 3.33
CA ASP A 122 22.26 -29.03 3.04
C ASP A 122 21.72 -28.07 4.12
N GLY A 123 20.94 -28.58 5.07
CA GLY A 123 20.47 -27.86 6.24
C GLY A 123 19.29 -26.94 5.98
N LEU A 124 18.57 -27.14 4.86
CA LEU A 124 17.35 -26.41 4.48
C LEU A 124 16.16 -26.75 5.39
N LEU A 125 16.14 -27.98 5.91
CA LEU A 125 15.20 -28.41 6.95
C LEU A 125 16.00 -29.06 8.08
N ARG A 126 15.88 -28.51 9.29
CA ARG A 126 16.63 -28.97 10.47
C ARG A 126 15.66 -29.54 11.52
N PRO A 127 16.00 -30.69 12.14
CA PRO A 127 15.23 -31.20 13.26
C PRO A 127 15.37 -30.29 14.48
N GLU A 128 14.42 -30.38 15.39
CA GLU A 128 14.46 -29.69 16.67
C GLU A 128 15.58 -30.28 17.56
N LYS A 129 16.30 -29.39 18.26
CA LYS A 129 17.56 -29.72 18.95
C LYS A 129 17.40 -30.70 20.13
N ILE A 130 16.21 -30.78 20.71
CA ILE A 130 15.94 -31.52 21.96
C ILE A 130 15.35 -32.89 21.67
N SER A 131 14.39 -32.94 20.74
CA SER A 131 13.56 -34.10 20.41
C SER A 131 14.02 -34.84 19.15
N GLY A 132 14.80 -34.19 18.27
CA GLY A 132 15.16 -34.74 16.97
C GLY A 132 13.99 -34.80 15.98
N SER A 133 12.83 -34.24 16.34
CA SER A 133 11.61 -34.24 15.54
C SER A 133 11.51 -33.02 14.62
N TYR A 134 10.55 -33.05 13.69
CA TYR A 134 10.28 -31.97 12.75
C TYR A 134 8.92 -31.36 13.03
N LEU A 135 8.91 -30.08 13.39
CA LEU A 135 7.67 -29.33 13.57
C LEU A 135 6.98 -29.08 12.23
N LEU A 136 5.67 -29.27 12.17
CA LEU A 136 4.84 -29.03 10.98
C LEU A 136 5.08 -27.63 10.41
N LYS A 137 5.05 -26.61 11.27
CA LYS A 137 5.37 -25.22 10.91
C LYS A 137 6.70 -25.05 10.18
N ASN A 138 7.73 -25.78 10.59
CA ASN A 138 9.04 -25.70 9.94
C ASN A 138 9.06 -26.45 8.61
N VAL A 139 8.33 -27.56 8.52
CA VAL A 139 8.14 -28.34 7.29
C VAL A 139 7.36 -27.55 6.25
N GLU A 140 6.27 -26.88 6.63
CA GLU A 140 5.48 -26.02 5.75
C GLU A 140 6.26 -24.79 5.27
N LYS A 141 7.02 -24.16 6.17
CA LYS A 141 7.92 -23.05 5.79
C LYS A 141 8.98 -23.51 4.80
N TYR A 142 9.55 -24.69 5.00
CA TYR A 142 10.48 -25.28 4.04
C TYR A 142 9.78 -25.56 2.69
N ALA A 143 8.59 -26.14 2.71
CA ALA A 143 7.85 -26.52 1.52
C ALA A 143 7.51 -25.31 0.64
N THR A 144 7.00 -24.24 1.26
CA THR A 144 6.65 -22.98 0.58
C THR A 144 7.85 -22.28 -0.04
N LEU A 145 9.02 -22.35 0.59
CA LEU A 145 10.23 -21.67 0.12
C LEU A 145 11.01 -22.46 -0.93
N HIS A 146 10.95 -23.80 -0.89
CA HIS A 146 11.88 -24.64 -1.64
C HIS A 146 11.22 -25.68 -2.55
N LEU A 147 9.92 -25.94 -2.42
CA LEU A 147 9.21 -26.96 -3.19
C LEU A 147 8.16 -26.37 -4.13
N ARG A 148 7.90 -27.08 -5.22
CA ARG A 148 6.79 -26.78 -6.14
C ARG A 148 5.62 -27.71 -5.83
N ARG A 149 4.40 -27.19 -5.85
CA ARG A 149 3.21 -28.03 -5.68
C ARG A 149 3.00 -28.91 -6.93
N SER A 150 2.44 -30.10 -6.72
CA SER A 150 2.17 -31.11 -7.76
C SER A 150 0.89 -30.79 -8.52
N ASP A 151 -0.03 -30.04 -7.90
CA ASP A 151 -1.33 -29.64 -8.41
C ASP A 151 -1.31 -28.31 -9.18
N SER A 152 -0.18 -27.59 -9.23
CA SER A 152 -0.01 -26.44 -10.13
C SER A 152 0.18 -26.94 -11.57
N GLY A 153 -0.94 -27.28 -12.20
CA GLY A 153 -1.07 -27.48 -13.64
C GLY A 153 -0.82 -26.22 -14.48
N GLU A 154 -0.41 -25.10 -13.89
CA GLU A 154 0.18 -23.97 -14.60
C GLU A 154 1.69 -23.97 -14.36
N ILE A 155 2.41 -24.57 -15.30
CA ILE A 155 3.66 -23.94 -15.72
C ILE A 155 3.21 -22.59 -16.24
N GLU A 156 3.29 -21.52 -15.43
CA GLU A 156 3.28 -20.17 -15.98
C GLU A 156 4.31 -20.21 -17.11
N SER A 157 3.84 -20.11 -18.34
CA SER A 157 4.71 -20.25 -19.50
C SER A 157 5.83 -19.24 -19.30
N GLU A 158 7.07 -19.57 -19.67
CA GLU A 158 8.17 -18.58 -19.70
C GLU A 158 7.72 -17.28 -20.40
N ARG A 159 6.77 -17.39 -21.33
CA ARG A 159 6.06 -16.28 -21.96
C ARG A 159 5.20 -15.44 -21.00
N GLU A 160 4.40 -16.05 -20.14
CA GLU A 160 3.53 -15.35 -19.17
C GLU A 160 4.33 -14.66 -18.08
N ARG A 161 5.41 -15.31 -17.61
CA ARG A 161 6.35 -14.69 -16.67
C ARG A 161 7.01 -13.45 -17.27
N ARG A 162 7.49 -13.52 -18.51
CA ARG A 162 8.04 -12.36 -19.23
C ARG A 162 7.01 -11.24 -19.41
N ILE A 163 5.78 -11.58 -19.75
CA ILE A 163 4.68 -10.59 -19.87
C ILE A 163 4.42 -9.92 -18.53
N ARG A 164 4.47 -10.66 -17.42
CA ARG A 164 4.29 -10.11 -16.08
C ARG A 164 5.45 -9.18 -15.69
N GLU A 165 6.68 -9.60 -15.94
CA GLU A 165 7.89 -8.80 -15.69
C GLU A 165 7.89 -7.50 -16.53
N GLU A 166 7.56 -7.58 -17.81
CA GLU A 166 7.43 -6.42 -18.70
C GLU A 166 6.32 -5.46 -18.24
N ARG A 167 5.16 -6.00 -17.81
CA ARG A 167 4.07 -5.18 -17.24
C ARG A 167 4.49 -4.45 -15.96
N LEU A 168 5.23 -5.12 -15.08
CA LEU A 168 5.76 -4.51 -13.87
C LEU A 168 6.77 -3.40 -14.20
N GLU A 169 7.66 -3.64 -15.16
CA GLU A 169 8.65 -2.64 -15.59
C GLU A 169 7.98 -1.40 -16.22
N ILE A 170 7.01 -1.60 -17.12
CA ILE A 170 6.21 -0.51 -17.69
C ILE A 170 5.48 0.27 -16.60
N SER A 171 4.92 -0.42 -15.60
CA SER A 171 4.17 0.22 -14.51
C SER A 171 5.10 1.06 -13.64
N LEU A 172 6.28 0.53 -13.31
CA LEU A 172 7.32 1.22 -12.55
C LEU A 172 7.84 2.45 -13.30
N GLU A 173 8.00 2.37 -14.62
CA GLU A 173 8.44 3.51 -15.41
C GLU A 173 7.36 4.61 -15.49
N LYS A 174 6.08 4.23 -15.63
CA LYS A 174 4.96 5.17 -15.53
C LYS A 174 4.93 5.88 -14.18
N GLU A 175 5.14 5.14 -13.09
CA GLU A 175 5.16 5.69 -11.73
C GLU A 175 6.31 6.69 -11.53
N LYS A 176 7.50 6.40 -12.05
CA LYS A 176 8.62 7.36 -12.04
C LYS A 176 8.30 8.65 -12.79
N VAL A 177 7.67 8.54 -13.97
CA VAL A 177 7.29 9.72 -14.76
C VAL A 177 6.25 10.56 -14.01
N LEU A 178 5.26 9.93 -13.38
CA LEU A 178 4.27 10.62 -12.54
C LEU A 178 4.95 11.32 -11.36
N LEU A 179 5.84 10.63 -10.65
CA LEU A 179 6.60 11.21 -9.54
C LEU A 179 7.43 12.43 -9.99
N GLN A 180 8.04 12.38 -11.17
CA GLN A 180 8.78 13.53 -11.70
C GLN A 180 7.88 14.71 -12.04
N LYS A 181 6.69 14.46 -12.59
CA LYS A 181 5.69 15.51 -12.84
C LYS A 181 5.23 16.14 -11.52
N GLU A 182 4.89 15.34 -10.53
CA GLU A 182 4.46 15.83 -9.21
C GLU A 182 5.55 16.65 -8.53
N LYS A 183 6.82 16.20 -8.59
CA LYS A 183 7.97 16.98 -8.09
C LYS A 183 8.11 18.32 -8.80
N THR A 184 7.97 18.33 -10.12
CA THR A 184 8.06 19.55 -10.91
C THR A 184 6.93 20.52 -10.56
N ASP A 185 5.70 20.03 -10.44
CA ASP A 185 4.54 20.87 -10.11
C ASP A 185 4.58 21.36 -8.67
N LEU A 186 5.04 20.54 -7.73
CA LEU A 186 5.31 20.96 -6.35
C LEU A 186 6.36 22.07 -6.32
N ALA A 187 7.44 21.94 -7.09
CA ALA A 187 8.48 22.96 -7.13
C ALA A 187 8.00 24.26 -7.80
N LYS A 188 7.12 24.20 -8.81
CA LYS A 188 6.42 25.39 -9.34
C LYS A 188 5.55 26.04 -8.26
N LYS A 189 4.74 25.27 -7.52
CA LYS A 189 3.91 25.77 -6.41
C LYS A 189 4.72 26.37 -5.27
N GLN A 190 5.93 25.87 -5.04
CA GLN A 190 6.89 26.42 -4.08
C GLN A 190 7.60 27.69 -4.60
N GLY A 191 7.26 28.20 -5.79
CA GLY A 191 7.86 29.41 -6.36
C GLY A 191 9.30 29.22 -6.83
N LYS A 192 9.78 27.98 -7.00
CA LYS A 192 11.16 27.70 -7.49
C LYS A 192 11.31 27.87 -8.99
N TYR A 193 10.21 28.02 -9.71
CA TYR A 193 10.18 28.20 -11.16
C TYR A 193 9.31 29.41 -11.49
N ILE A 194 9.77 30.20 -12.46
CA ILE A 194 9.05 31.32 -13.05
C ILE A 194 8.85 31.05 -14.54
N ALA A 195 7.78 31.59 -15.13
CA ALA A 195 7.59 31.44 -16.57
C ALA A 195 8.70 32.20 -17.31
N ARG A 196 9.13 31.66 -18.46
CA ARG A 196 10.20 32.27 -19.25
C ARG A 196 9.85 33.69 -19.69
N ALA A 197 8.60 33.92 -20.09
CA ALA A 197 8.12 35.25 -20.47
C ALA A 197 8.25 36.24 -19.29
N ASP A 198 7.87 35.82 -18.09
CA ASP A 198 7.96 36.66 -16.88
C ASP A 198 9.41 36.97 -16.51
N PHE A 199 10.31 35.99 -16.66
CA PHE A 199 11.74 36.19 -16.46
C PHE A 199 12.33 37.19 -17.45
N GLU A 200 12.02 37.03 -18.74
CA GLU A 200 12.46 37.94 -19.80
C GLU A 200 11.91 39.36 -19.57
N ALA A 201 10.64 39.48 -19.19
CA ALA A 201 10.03 40.76 -18.82
C ALA A 201 10.72 41.40 -17.61
N ALA A 202 11.05 40.62 -16.57
CA ALA A 202 11.76 41.12 -15.40
C ALA A 202 13.16 41.66 -15.75
N ILE A 203 13.90 41.00 -16.65
CA ILE A 203 15.18 41.49 -17.15
C ILE A 203 15.00 42.82 -17.88
N VAL A 204 14.03 42.92 -18.78
CA VAL A 204 13.77 44.14 -19.56
C VAL A 204 13.39 45.29 -18.64
N SER A 205 12.43 45.08 -17.73
CA SER A 205 12.01 46.08 -16.74
C SER A 205 13.18 46.57 -15.89
N ARG A 206 14.04 45.64 -15.46
CA ARG A 206 15.24 45.97 -14.69
C ARG A 206 16.26 46.77 -15.51
N ALA A 207 16.43 46.45 -16.79
CA ALA A 207 17.28 47.24 -17.69
C ALA A 207 16.73 48.65 -17.94
N VAL A 208 15.41 48.80 -18.10
CA VAL A 208 14.74 50.10 -18.27
C VAL A 208 14.91 50.96 -17.01
N ALA A 209 14.69 50.39 -15.82
CA ALA A 209 14.91 51.09 -14.56
C ALA A 209 16.38 51.54 -14.41
N PHE A 210 17.34 50.69 -14.78
CA PHE A 210 18.74 51.05 -14.75
C PHE A 210 19.08 52.21 -15.71
N MET A 211 18.55 52.19 -16.93
CA MET A 211 18.72 53.28 -17.89
C MET A 211 18.14 54.60 -17.37
N ALA A 212 16.97 54.56 -16.72
CA ALA A 212 16.39 55.75 -16.09
C ALA A 212 17.30 56.31 -14.98
N HIS A 213 17.90 55.44 -14.15
CA HIS A 213 18.84 55.86 -13.11
C HIS A 213 20.13 56.47 -13.69
N LEU A 214 20.66 55.93 -14.79
CA LEU A 214 21.82 56.51 -15.47
C LEU A 214 21.51 57.90 -16.04
N ASN A 215 20.38 58.05 -16.74
CA ASN A 215 19.94 59.35 -17.28
C ASN A 215 19.76 60.38 -16.16
N HIS A 216 19.13 59.99 -15.05
CA HIS A 216 18.99 60.88 -13.91
C HIS A 216 20.35 61.25 -13.28
N THR A 217 21.29 60.29 -13.22
CA THR A 217 22.64 60.55 -12.71
C THR A 217 23.36 61.61 -13.54
N VAL A 218 23.27 61.55 -14.88
CA VAL A 218 23.84 62.56 -15.78
C VAL A 218 23.30 63.95 -15.46
N ILE A 219 21.99 64.08 -15.28
CA ILE A 219 21.36 65.36 -14.91
C ILE A 219 21.85 65.83 -13.54
N SER A 220 21.96 64.91 -12.57
CA SER A 220 22.33 65.25 -11.19
C SER A 220 23.77 65.73 -11.03
N VAL A 221 24.69 65.26 -11.89
CA VAL A 221 26.12 65.63 -11.82
C VAL A 221 26.51 66.66 -12.87
N ALA A 222 25.55 67.18 -13.65
CA ALA A 222 25.85 68.10 -14.75
C ALA A 222 26.54 69.38 -14.27
N ALA A 223 26.11 69.94 -13.13
CA ALA A 223 26.74 71.12 -12.53
C ALA A 223 28.18 70.82 -12.08
N ASP A 224 28.40 69.71 -11.37
CA ASP A 224 29.73 69.25 -10.94
C ASP A 224 30.68 69.06 -12.13
N CYS A 225 30.16 68.52 -13.24
CA CYS A 225 30.94 68.35 -14.48
C CYS A 225 31.37 69.69 -15.07
N ILE A 226 30.48 70.69 -15.10
CA ILE A 226 30.76 72.04 -15.60
C ILE A 226 31.82 72.70 -14.73
N GLU A 227 31.66 72.62 -13.40
CA GLU A 227 32.61 73.17 -12.42
C GLU A 227 33.99 72.49 -12.52
N LEU A 228 34.02 71.16 -12.69
CA LEU A 228 35.25 70.40 -12.79
C LEU A 228 36.10 70.82 -14.01
N VAL A 229 35.48 70.94 -15.19
CA VAL A 229 36.22 71.24 -16.41
C VAL A 229 36.45 72.72 -16.63
N ASP A 230 35.52 73.60 -16.23
CA ASP A 230 35.60 75.05 -16.47
C ASP A 230 35.94 75.42 -17.93
N GLY A 231 35.45 74.60 -18.88
CA GLY A 231 35.74 74.72 -20.31
C GLY A 231 37.16 74.30 -20.75
N ASP A 232 38.01 73.82 -19.83
CA ASP A 232 39.39 73.42 -20.12
C ASP A 232 39.48 71.98 -20.66
N GLN A 233 39.91 71.85 -21.91
CA GLN A 233 40.08 70.55 -22.57
C GLN A 233 41.18 69.69 -21.92
N GLN A 234 42.18 70.28 -21.24
CA GLN A 234 43.22 69.52 -20.56
C GLN A 234 42.66 68.72 -19.36
N LYS A 235 41.49 69.10 -18.84
CA LYS A 235 40.80 68.38 -17.76
C LYS A 235 39.89 67.25 -18.25
N ALA A 236 39.83 66.99 -19.56
CA ALA A 236 39.02 65.90 -20.11
C ALA A 236 39.27 64.52 -19.45
N PRO A 237 40.52 64.11 -19.13
CA PRO A 237 40.76 62.85 -18.41
C PRO A 237 40.10 62.82 -17.02
N GLN A 238 40.14 63.95 -16.30
CA GLN A 238 39.54 64.07 -14.96
C GLN A 238 38.02 63.98 -15.02
N LEU A 239 37.41 64.56 -16.06
CA LEU A 239 35.96 64.43 -16.31
C LEU A 239 35.57 62.98 -16.62
N VAL A 240 36.33 62.29 -17.46
CA VAL A 240 36.09 60.89 -17.79
C VAL A 240 36.18 60.02 -16.54
N ASP A 241 37.21 60.19 -15.72
CA ASP A 241 37.37 59.47 -14.46
C ASP A 241 36.22 59.75 -13.48
N PHE A 242 35.78 61.01 -13.38
CA PHE A 242 34.65 61.39 -12.53
C PHE A 242 33.34 60.69 -12.98
N LEU A 243 33.03 60.74 -14.27
CA LEU A 243 31.84 60.10 -14.83
C LEU A 243 31.89 58.57 -14.69
N ASN A 244 33.04 57.95 -14.94
CA ASN A 244 33.22 56.51 -14.75
C ASN A 244 32.96 56.10 -13.30
N ARG A 245 33.47 56.85 -12.31
CA ARG A 245 33.18 56.58 -10.89
C ARG A 245 31.68 56.67 -10.57
N LYS A 246 30.97 57.64 -11.15
CA LYS A 246 29.51 57.76 -10.97
C LYS A 246 28.76 56.58 -11.61
N ILE A 247 29.19 56.13 -12.78
CA ILE A 247 28.62 54.94 -13.45
C ILE A 247 28.90 53.67 -12.63
N GLU A 248 30.13 53.47 -12.17
CA GLU A 248 30.52 52.34 -11.33
C GLU A 248 29.71 52.29 -10.04
N GLN A 249 29.51 53.44 -9.39
CA GLN A 249 28.67 53.55 -8.20
C GLN A 249 27.23 53.09 -8.50
N ARG A 250 26.65 53.52 -9.63
CA ARG A 250 25.30 53.09 -10.03
C ARG A 250 25.22 51.62 -10.41
N MET A 251 26.25 51.07 -11.06
CA MET A 251 26.33 49.64 -11.32
C MET A 251 26.42 48.82 -10.02
N ALA A 252 27.18 49.30 -9.04
CA ALA A 252 27.27 48.67 -7.73
C ALA A 252 25.94 48.69 -6.99
N ASP A 253 25.22 49.81 -7.02
CA ASP A 253 23.87 49.93 -6.43
C ASP A 253 22.85 49.03 -7.14
N PHE A 254 22.94 48.92 -8.47
CA PHE A 254 22.11 48.02 -9.27
C PHE A 254 22.40 46.53 -9.03
N ALA A 255 23.65 46.19 -8.72
CA ALA A 255 24.09 44.83 -8.43
C ALA A 255 23.70 44.37 -7.02
N LYS A 256 23.53 45.30 -6.06
CA LYS A 256 22.93 44.98 -4.76
C LYS A 256 21.49 44.50 -4.99
N ASN A 257 21.11 43.44 -4.28
CA ASN A 257 19.80 42.79 -4.40
C ASN A 257 18.66 43.77 -4.11
N THR A 258 18.22 44.51 -5.12
CA THR A 258 16.95 45.21 -5.11
C THR A 258 15.89 44.19 -5.47
N GLU A 259 15.07 43.82 -4.49
CA GLU A 259 13.81 43.12 -4.73
C GLU A 259 12.92 44.08 -5.53
N ILE A 260 12.89 43.91 -6.85
CA ILE A 260 11.96 44.64 -7.72
C ILE A 260 10.68 43.81 -7.73
N GLU A 261 9.70 44.25 -6.96
CA GLU A 261 8.35 43.68 -6.98
C GLU A 261 7.65 44.16 -8.27
N VAL A 262 7.53 43.26 -9.25
CA VAL A 262 6.81 43.54 -10.49
C VAL A 262 5.33 43.20 -10.25
N ILE A 263 4.51 44.23 -10.06
CA ILE A 263 3.06 44.10 -9.94
C ILE A 263 2.47 44.07 -11.36
N PHE A 264 1.81 42.97 -11.71
CA PHE A 264 1.08 42.84 -12.97
C PHE A 264 -0.39 43.20 -12.74
N GLU A 265 -0.87 44.29 -13.36
CA GLU A 265 -2.30 44.54 -13.52
C GLU A 265 -2.77 43.82 -14.81
N THR A 266 -3.49 42.71 -14.66
CA THR A 266 -4.30 42.15 -15.74
C THR A 266 -5.46 43.10 -16.01
N ASN A 267 -5.40 43.86 -17.10
CA ASN A 267 -6.58 44.49 -17.66
C ASN A 267 -7.41 43.40 -18.36
N ASP A 268 -8.63 43.19 -17.86
CA ASP A 268 -9.67 42.33 -18.43
C ASP A 268 -10.12 42.78 -19.84
#